data_AF-A0AAZ3RJ26-F1
#
_entry.id   AF-A0AAZ3RJ26-F1
#
_cell.length_a   1.000
_cell.length_b   1.000
_cell.length_c   1.000
_cell.angle_alpha   90.00
_cell.angle_beta   90.00
_cell.angle_gamma   90.00
#
_symmetry.space_group_name_H-M   'P 1'
#
loop_
_entity.id
_entity.type
_entity.pdbx_description
1 polymer ?
#
loop_
_entity_poly.entity_id
_entity_poly.type
_entity_poly.pdbx_seq_one_letter_code
_entity_poly.pdbx_strand_id
1 'polypeptide(L)'
;MSFFFFLMKVLECPSQSPDLNPIEMPWRDLKKAVHARKPSNVAELKQFCKEEWAKIPPQRCERLIASYRKHLIAVVAAEGGTTSY
;
A
#
# COMPACT_ATOMS: atom_id res chain seq x y z
N MET A 1 11.92 13.11 17.72
CA MET A 1 11.17 13.28 16.45
C MET A 1 9.86 12.50 16.58
N SER A 2 8.95 13.00 17.41
CA SER A 2 7.84 12.23 17.97
C SER A 2 6.54 13.02 17.89
N PHE A 3 6.03 13.30 16.69
CA PHE A 3 4.76 14.03 16.56
C PHE A 3 3.90 13.61 15.36
N PHE A 4 3.98 12.35 14.92
CA PHE A 4 3.13 11.86 13.82
C PHE A 4 2.26 10.64 14.14
N PHE A 5 2.33 10.10 15.36
CA PHE A 5 1.59 8.88 15.73
C PHE A 5 0.23 9.12 16.40
N PHE A 6 -0.15 10.36 16.74
CA PHE A 6 -1.31 10.61 17.59
C PHE A 6 -2.64 10.86 16.85
N LEU A 7 -2.67 10.84 15.51
CA LEU A 7 -3.91 11.03 14.72
C LEU A 7 -4.24 9.87 13.77
N MET A 8 -3.66 8.68 13.98
CA MET A 8 -4.06 7.48 13.25
C MET A 8 -4.79 6.56 14.22
N LYS A 9 -6.10 6.38 14.02
CA LYS A 9 -6.77 5.15 14.44
C LYS A 9 -6.02 4.01 13.75
N VAL A 10 -5.14 3.34 14.49
CA VAL A 10 -4.50 2.11 14.03
C VAL A 10 -5.63 1.12 13.82
N LEU A 11 -5.91 0.78 12.56
CA LEU A 11 -6.81 -0.32 12.23
C LEU A 11 -6.17 -1.59 12.80
N GLU A 12 -6.90 -2.30 13.66
CA GLU A 12 -6.49 -3.63 14.14
C GLU A 12 -6.39 -4.56 12.92
N CYS A 13 -5.17 -4.80 12.47
CA CYS A 13 -4.87 -5.75 11.41
C CYS A 13 -4.58 -7.10 12.07
N PRO A 14 -5.28 -8.18 11.70
CA PRO A 14 -4.97 -9.50 12.22
C PRO A 14 -3.54 -9.92 11.85
N SER A 15 -2.89 -10.62 12.77
CA SER A 15 -1.55 -11.17 12.55
C SER A 15 -1.53 -12.05 11.30
N GLN A 16 -0.50 -11.90 10.46
CA GLN A 16 -0.33 -12.61 9.18
C GLN A 16 -1.30 -12.22 8.04
N SER A 17 -1.92 -11.05 8.09
CA SER A 17 -2.70 -10.52 6.95
C SER A 17 -2.04 -9.30 6.29
N PRO A 18 -0.89 -9.47 5.60
CA PRO A 18 -0.28 -8.37 4.83
C PRO A 18 -1.22 -7.87 3.73
N ASP A 19 -2.14 -8.72 3.27
CA ASP A 19 -3.19 -8.42 2.28
C ASP A 19 -4.20 -7.38 2.80
N LEU A 20 -4.27 -7.22 4.13
CA LEU A 20 -5.08 -6.22 4.80
C LEU A 20 -4.32 -4.92 5.11
N ASN A 21 -3.10 -4.74 4.64
CA ASN A 21 -2.44 -3.44 4.78
C ASN A 21 -2.62 -2.60 3.52
N PRO A 22 -3.47 -1.55 3.52
CA PRO A 22 -3.74 -0.74 2.32
C PRO A 22 -2.49 -0.03 1.78
N ILE A 23 -1.41 0.07 2.57
CA ILE A 23 -0.12 0.63 2.12
C ILE A 23 0.65 -0.30 1.17
N GLU A 24 0.41 -1.62 1.20
CA GLU A 24 1.11 -2.59 0.36
C GLU A 24 0.81 -2.38 -1.13
N MET A 25 -0.38 -1.89 -1.45
CA MET A 25 -0.81 -1.62 -2.81
C MET A 25 -0.04 -0.45 -3.47
N PRO A 26 0.04 0.75 -2.87
CA PRO A 26 0.91 1.82 -3.36
C PRO A 26 2.38 1.41 -3.44
N TRP A 27 2.88 0.61 -2.48
CA TRP A 27 4.24 0.09 -2.53
C TRP A 27 4.49 -0.83 -3.73
N ARG A 28 3.52 -1.69 -4.09
CA ARG A 28 3.61 -2.51 -5.30
C ARG A 28 3.63 -1.67 -6.56
N ASP A 29 2.78 -0.64 -6.63
CA ASP A 29 2.74 0.28 -7.78
C ASP A 29 4.08 1.03 -7.92
N LEU A 30 4.61 1.57 -6.81
CA LEU A 30 5.91 2.24 -6.79
C LEU A 30 7.04 1.30 -7.24
N LYS A 31 7.11 0.09 -6.69
CA LYS A 31 8.14 -0.90 -7.04
C LYS A 31 8.12 -1.22 -8.53
N LYS A 32 6.92 -1.39 -9.13
CA LYS A 32 6.77 -1.63 -10.57
C LYS A 32 7.27 -0.45 -11.40
N ALA A 33 6.87 0.78 -11.04
CA ALA A 33 7.25 1.99 -11.77
C ALA A 33 8.76 2.25 -11.71
N VAL A 34 9.36 2.12 -10.53
CA VAL A 34 10.79 2.29 -10.32
C VAL A 34 11.59 1.20 -11.03
N HIS A 35 11.13 -0.06 -10.99
CA HIS A 35 11.78 -1.17 -11.69
C HIS A 35 11.77 -0.98 -13.20
N ALA A 36 10.68 -0.46 -13.78
CA ALA A 36 10.60 -0.16 -15.21
C ALA A 36 11.66 0.85 -15.68
N ARG A 37 12.13 1.74 -14.78
CA ARG A 37 13.19 2.72 -15.06
C ARG A 37 14.60 2.17 -14.96
N LYS A 38 14.77 0.92 -14.49
CA LYS A 38 16.06 0.21 -14.40
C LYS A 38 17.18 1.05 -13.76
N PRO A 39 17.03 1.51 -12.51
CA PRO A 39 18.09 2.27 -11.83
C PRO A 39 19.36 1.43 -11.73
N SER A 40 20.50 2.04 -12.08
CA SER A 40 21.82 1.40 -12.08
C SER A 40 22.57 1.56 -10.75
N ASN A 41 22.14 2.51 -9.93
CA ASN A 41 22.77 2.83 -8.65
C ASN A 41 21.75 3.34 -7.61
N VAL A 42 22.20 3.43 -6.36
CA VAL A 42 21.34 3.83 -5.23
C VAL A 42 20.86 5.28 -5.34
N ALA A 43 21.63 6.18 -5.97
CA ALA A 43 21.23 7.57 -6.14
C ALA A 43 20.07 7.69 -7.14
N GLU A 44 20.17 7.01 -8.28
CA GLU A 44 19.08 6.88 -9.26
C GLU A 44 17.85 6.23 -8.65
N LEU A 45 18.02 5.14 -7.89
CA LEU A 45 16.91 4.48 -7.21
C LEU A 45 16.16 5.45 -6.29
N LYS A 46 16.89 6.20 -5.45
CA LYS A 46 16.30 7.19 -4.55
C LYS A 46 15.57 8.29 -5.31
N GLN A 47 16.14 8.77 -6.41
CA GLN A 47 15.54 9.81 -7.23
C GLN A 47 14.25 9.31 -7.91
N PHE A 48 14.30 8.12 -8.51
CA PHE A 48 13.15 7.52 -9.20
C PHE A 48 12.02 7.21 -8.21
N CYS A 49 12.34 6.75 -7.00
CA CYS A 49 11.32 6.56 -5.96
C CYS A 49 10.55 7.85 -5.68
N LYS A 50 11.22 9.01 -5.56
CA LYS A 50 10.54 10.29 -5.32
C LYS A 50 9.69 10.73 -6.51
N GLU A 51 10.22 10.62 -7.72
CA GLU A 51 9.53 11.02 -8.94
C GLU A 51 8.30 10.15 -9.22
N GLU A 52 8.44 8.82 -9.11
CA GLU A 52 7.33 7.90 -9.34
C GLU A 52 6.28 7.98 -8.23
N TRP A 53 6.70 8.22 -6.98
CA TRP A 53 5.76 8.45 -5.87
C TRP A 53 4.90 9.68 -6.10
N ALA A 54 5.49 10.79 -6.55
CA ALA A 54 4.76 12.03 -6.84
C ALA A 54 3.75 11.89 -7.99
N LYS A 55 3.92 10.88 -8.85
CA LYS A 55 2.98 10.59 -9.96
C LYS A 55 1.78 9.76 -9.53
N ILE A 56 1.79 9.14 -8.35
CA ILE A 56 0.66 8.34 -7.88
C ILE A 56 -0.52 9.29 -7.59
N PRO A 57 -1.61 9.20 -8.36
CA PRO A 57 -2.71 10.13 -8.21
C PRO A 57 -3.48 9.84 -6.91
N PRO A 58 -4.00 10.86 -6.20
CA PRO A 58 -4.81 10.66 -4.99
C PRO A 58 -6.00 9.71 -5.20
N GLN A 59 -6.59 9.71 -6.39
CA GLN A 59 -7.69 8.82 -6.78
C GLN A 59 -7.30 7.34 -6.73
N ARG A 60 -6.01 7.01 -6.88
CA ARG A 60 -5.51 5.64 -6.69
C ARG A 60 -5.69 5.22 -5.23
N CYS A 61 -5.33 6.09 -4.29
CA CYS A 61 -5.49 5.85 -2.86
C CYS A 61 -6.97 5.75 -2.47
N GLU A 62 -7.84 6.61 -3.01
CA GLU A 62 -9.29 6.55 -2.77
C GLU A 62 -9.89 5.22 -3.21
N ARG A 63 -9.54 4.75 -4.42
CA ARG A 63 -10.01 3.45 -4.93
C ARG A 63 -9.53 2.29 -4.06
N LEU A 64 -8.31 2.38 -3.53
CA LEU A 64 -7.74 1.37 -2.63
C LEU A 64 -8.46 1.35 -1.28
N ILE A 65 -8.79 2.50 -0.71
CA ILE A 65 -9.59 2.57 0.53
C ILE A 65 -11.00 2.02 0.29
N ALA A 66 -11.60 2.33 -0.87
CA ALA A 66 -12.92 1.82 -1.23
C ALA A 66 -12.92 0.29 -1.44
N SER A 67 -11.88 -0.27 -2.06
CA SER A 67 -11.74 -1.72 -2.21
C SER A 67 -11.40 -2.40 -0.88
N TYR A 68 -10.60 -1.77 -0.03
CA TYR A 68 -10.24 -2.27 1.30
C TYR A 68 -11.46 -2.66 2.14
N ARG A 69 -12.50 -1.80 2.15
CA ARG A 69 -13.78 -2.13 2.81
C ARG A 69 -14.43 -3.39 2.24
N LYS A 70 -14.36 -3.62 0.93
CA LYS A 70 -14.86 -4.84 0.30
C LYS A 70 -14.04 -6.07 0.70
N HIS A 71 -12.72 -5.95 0.86
CA HIS A 71 -11.90 -7.10 1.29
C HIS A 71 -12.16 -7.45 2.74
N LEU A 72 -12.33 -6.46 3.63
CA LEU A 72 -12.72 -6.74 5.01
C LEU A 72 -14.02 -7.55 5.07
N ILE A 73 -15.02 -7.19 4.26
CA ILE A 73 -16.26 -7.95 4.15
C ILE A 73 -16.00 -9.37 3.61
N ALA A 74 -15.14 -9.51 2.60
CA ALA A 74 -14.79 -10.82 2.04
C ALA A 74 -14.04 -11.72 3.02
N VAL A 75 -13.11 -11.16 3.82
CA VAL A 75 -12.37 -11.90 4.86
C VAL A 75 -13.30 -12.33 5.99
N VAL A 76 -14.22 -11.46 6.40
CA VAL A 76 -15.26 -11.81 7.38
C VAL A 76 -16.17 -12.92 6.83
N ALA A 77 -16.59 -12.83 5.57
CA ALA A 77 -17.38 -13.88 4.92
C ALA A 77 -16.62 -15.20 4.72
N ALA A 78 -15.28 -15.14 4.62
CA ALA A 78 -14.42 -16.31 4.53
C ALA A 78 -13.97 -16.85 5.90
N GLU A 79 -14.51 -16.33 7.01
CA GLU A 79 -14.14 -16.71 8.38
C GLU A 79 -12.62 -16.64 8.66
N GLY A 80 -11.92 -15.68 8.04
CA GLY A 80 -10.47 -15.53 8.15
C GLY A 80 -9.65 -16.40 7.17
N GLY A 81 -10.31 -17.12 6.25
CA GLY A 81 -9.66 -17.85 5.17
C GLY A 81 -9.06 -16.94 4.07
N THR A 82 -8.24 -17.54 3.20
CA THR A 82 -7.52 -16.82 2.14
C THR A 82 -8.48 -16.23 1.10
N THR A 83 -8.43 -14.91 0.90
CA THR A 83 -9.17 -14.24 -0.19
C THR A 83 -8.27 -14.08 -1.41
N SER A 84 -8.73 -14.42 -2.62
CA SER A 84 -7.96 -14.16 -3.85
C SER A 84 -7.87 -12.65 -4.10
N TYR A 85 -6.67 -12.10 -3.97
CA TYR A 85 -6.35 -10.69 -4.21
C TYR A 85 -5.27 -10.49 -5.26
#